data_AF-A0A1G0M4L0-F1
#
_entry.id   AF-A0A1G0M4L0-F1
#
_cell.length_a   1.000
_cell.length_b   1.000
_cell.length_c   1.000
_cell.angle_alpha   90.00
_cell.angle_beta   90.00
_cell.angle_gamma   90.00
#
_symmetry.space_group_name_H-M   'P 1'
#
loop_
_entity.id
_entity.type
_entity.pdbx_description
1 polymer ?
#
loop_
_entity_poly.entity_id
_entity_poly.type
_entity_poly.pdbx_seq_one_letter_code
_entity_poly.pdbx_strand_id
1 'polypeptide(L)'
;MIVKRGSVVSHTVALEWGIGKVTEVNDIRATIQFNDGMIRKITSSHFTSLQPADPASYLPPMEKVPVAKVRAVRAVSAKPKKAKKLEEASV
;
A
#
# COMPACT_ATOMS: atom_id res chain seq x y z
N MET A 1 13.94 1.70 13.19
CA MET A 1 13.31 2.93 13.75
C MET A 1 11.93 2.60 14.30
N ILE A 2 11.36 3.47 15.15
CA ILE A 2 9.98 3.32 15.65
C ILE A 2 9.09 4.27 14.85
N VAL A 3 8.15 3.73 14.08
CA VAL A 3 7.19 4.53 13.29
C VAL A 3 5.93 4.73 14.12
N LYS A 4 5.53 5.98 14.33
CA LYS A 4 4.29 6.34 15.02
C LYS A 4 3.34 7.03 14.06
N ARG A 5 2.04 6.93 14.34
CA ARG A 5 1.02 7.68 13.62
C ARG A 5 1.30 9.18 13.76
N GLY A 6 1.18 9.91 12.65
CA GLY A 6 1.45 11.35 12.59
C GLY A 6 2.92 11.71 12.43
N SER A 7 3.86 10.75 12.56
CA SER A 7 5.27 11.01 12.26
C SER A 7 5.46 11.34 10.79
N VAL A 8 6.42 12.23 10.53
CA VAL A 8 6.85 12.61 9.19
C VAL A 8 8.17 11.91 8.89
N VAL A 9 8.22 11.25 7.73
CA VAL A 9 9.32 10.37 7.33
C VAL A 9 9.67 10.60 5.86
N SER A 10 10.91 10.31 5.48
CA SER A 10 11.37 10.26 4.08
C SER A 10 11.84 8.85 3.73
N HIS A 11 11.71 8.47 2.46
CA HIS A 11 12.21 7.17 1.99
C HIS A 11 13.61 7.32 1.41
N THR A 12 14.58 6.56 1.93
CA THR A 12 16.00 6.66 1.53
C THR A 12 16.29 6.05 0.16
N VAL A 13 15.59 4.97 -0.19
CA VAL A 13 15.81 4.25 -1.46
C VAL A 13 14.99 4.84 -2.61
N ALA A 14 13.89 5.52 -2.30
CA ALA A 14 12.92 6.01 -3.26
C ALA A 14 12.75 7.51 -3.05
N LEU A 15 13.82 8.24 -3.36
CA LEU A 15 13.91 9.69 -3.15
C LEU A 15 12.79 10.45 -3.88
N GLU A 16 12.28 9.88 -4.99
CA GLU A 16 11.15 10.40 -5.76
C GLU A 16 9.83 10.48 -4.98
N TRP A 17 9.64 9.67 -3.93
CA TRP A 17 8.44 9.76 -3.08
C TRP A 17 8.50 10.97 -2.15
N GLY A 18 9.70 11.48 -1.89
CA GLY A 18 9.94 12.60 -1.01
C GLY A 18 9.55 12.33 0.44
N ILE A 19 8.94 13.35 1.06
CA ILE A 19 8.52 13.35 2.46
C ILE A 19 7.08 12.86 2.53
N GLY A 20 6.76 12.05 3.55
CA GLY A 20 5.42 11.55 3.78
C GLY A 20 5.04 11.54 5.25
N LYS A 21 3.72 11.63 5.49
CA LYS A 21 3.12 11.56 6.82
C LYS A 21 2.51 10.18 7.03
N VAL A 22 2.82 9.58 8.17
CA VAL A 22 2.26 8.30 8.59
C VAL A 22 0.80 8.52 9.01
N THR A 23 -0.14 7.97 8.25
CA THR A 23 -1.58 8.11 8.52
C THR A 23 -2.11 6.99 9.42
N GLU A 24 -1.55 5.79 9.29
CA GLU A 24 -1.92 4.59 10.03
C GLU A 24 -0.70 3.71 10.31
N VAL A 25 -0.66 3.06 11.48
CA VAL A 25 0.35 2.06 11.84
C VAL A 25 -0.35 0.83 12.38
N ASN A 26 0.01 -0.34 11.85
CA ASN A 26 -0.37 -1.66 12.34
C ASN A 26 0.90 -2.44 12.68
N ASP A 27 0.78 -3.56 13.39
CA ASP A 27 1.92 -4.42 13.78
C ASP A 27 2.81 -4.86 12.59
N ILE A 28 2.20 -4.99 11.42
CA ILE A 28 2.84 -5.55 10.22
C ILE A 28 3.31 -4.44 9.26
N ARG A 29 2.71 -3.24 9.31
CA ARG A 29 2.94 -2.19 8.31
C ARG A 29 2.48 -0.81 8.74
N ALA A 30 3.11 0.21 8.18
CA ALA A 30 2.66 1.60 8.21
C ALA A 30 2.06 2.02 6.86
N THR A 31 1.00 2.81 6.91
CA THR A 31 0.43 3.50 5.75
C THR A 31 0.92 4.94 5.77
N ILE A 32 1.57 5.38 4.70
CA ILE A 32 2.21 6.69 4.58
C ILE A 32 1.66 7.40 3.36
N GLN A 33 1.23 8.64 3.54
CA GLN A 33 0.87 9.55 2.46
C GLN A 33 2.08 10.40 2.13
N PHE A 34 2.60 10.27 0.92
CA PHE A 34 3.78 10.99 0.44
C PHE A 34 3.38 12.30 -0.27
N ASN A 35 4.31 13.25 -0.33
CA ASN A 35 4.12 14.55 -1.00
C ASN A 35 3.87 14.39 -2.51
N ASP A 36 4.23 13.26 -3.10
CA ASP A 36 3.88 12.90 -4.49
C ASP A 36 2.38 12.61 -4.68
N GLY A 37 1.59 12.69 -3.60
CA GLY A 37 0.14 12.46 -3.60
C GLY A 37 -0.26 11.01 -3.48
N MET A 38 0.69 10.06 -3.43
CA MET A 38 0.39 8.64 -3.33
C MET A 38 0.42 8.15 -1.88
N ILE A 39 -0.49 7.23 -1.58
CA ILE A 39 -0.53 6.50 -0.31
C ILE A 39 0.15 5.15 -0.53
N ARG A 40 1.22 4.88 0.20
CA ARG A 40 1.97 3.62 0.13
C ARG A 40 1.97 2.89 1.47
N LYS A 41 1.93 1.56 1.40
CA LYS A 41 1.97 0.68 2.57
C LYS A 41 3.37 0.07 2.67
N ILE A 42 4.08 0.39 3.74
CA ILE A 42 5.43 -0.07 4.01
C ILE A 42 5.37 -1.09 5.13
N THR A 43 5.86 -2.31 4.88
CA THR A 43 5.91 -3.35 5.92
C THR A 43 6.97 -3.01 6.96
N SER A 44 6.79 -3.50 8.18
CA SER A 44 7.73 -3.30 9.29
C SER A 44 9.16 -3.77 8.95
N SER A 45 9.30 -4.78 8.10
CA SER A 45 10.58 -5.26 7.56
C SER A 45 11.36 -4.21 6.75
N HIS A 46 10.69 -3.18 6.23
CA HIS A 46 11.30 -2.11 5.43
C HIS A 46 11.35 -0.77 6.17
N PHE A 47 11.10 -0.76 7.49
CA PHE A 47 11.25 0.45 8.30
C PHE A 47 12.70 0.92 8.44
N THR A 48 13.69 0.11 8.10
CA THR A 48 15.08 0.57 8.02
C THR A 48 15.31 1.52 6.86
N SER A 49 14.45 1.50 5.85
CA SER A 49 14.55 2.35 4.65
C SER A 49 13.89 3.70 4.79
N LEU A 50 13.18 3.98 5.91
CA LEU A 50 12.66 5.33 6.18
C LEU A 50 13.54 6.04 7.20
N GLN A 51 13.60 7.35 7.07
CA GLN A 51 14.25 8.23 8.02
C GLN A 51 13.26 9.25 8.56
N PRO A 52 13.42 9.71 9.81
CA PRO A 52 12.67 10.85 10.32
C PRO A 52 12.92 12.08 9.43
N ALA A 53 11.86 12.79 9.08
CA ALA A 53 11.94 14.03 8.34
C ALA A 53 11.30 15.16 9.14
N ASP A 54 11.67 16.40 8.82
CA ASP A 54 11.13 17.59 9.47
C ASP A 54 9.62 17.73 9.20
N PRO A 55 8.78 17.84 10.25
CA PRO A 55 7.34 18.00 10.08
C PRO A 55 6.92 19.24 9.29
N ALA A 56 7.70 20.34 9.34
CA ALA A 56 7.39 21.56 8.59
C ALA A 56 7.61 21.41 7.08
N SER A 57 8.34 20.36 6.67
CA SER A 57 8.64 20.07 5.27
C SER A 57 7.57 19.17 4.60
N TYR A 58 6.59 18.67 5.35
CA TYR A 58 5.48 17.89 4.79
C TYR A 58 4.42 18.82 4.18
N LEU A 59 4.11 18.60 2.90
CA LEU A 59 3.08 19.34 2.19
C LEU A 59 1.91 18.39 1.92
N PRO A 60 0.77 18.55 2.63
CA PRO A 60 -0.36 17.67 2.43
C PRO A 60 -0.86 17.79 0.98
N PRO A 61 -0.95 16.69 0.23
CA PRO A 61 -1.53 16.74 -1.11
C PRO A 61 -3.00 17.16 -0.99
N MET A 62 -3.46 18.05 -1.89
CA MET A 62 -4.87 18.46 -1.96
C MET A 62 -5.76 17.22 -1.96
N GLU A 63 -6.62 17.15 -0.96
CA GLU A 63 -7.40 15.99 -0.57
C GLU A 63 -8.18 15.42 -1.77
N LYS A 64 -7.66 14.35 -2.39
CA LYS A 64 -8.48 13.49 -3.25
C LYS A 64 -9.06 12.40 -2.36
N VAL A 65 -10.38 12.51 -2.16
CA VAL A 65 -11.27 11.58 -1.47
C VAL A 65 -10.75 10.15 -1.57
N PRO A 66 -10.53 9.44 -0.45
CA PRO A 66 -10.00 8.09 -0.48
C PRO A 66 -11.00 7.19 -1.22
N VAL A 67 -10.65 6.77 -2.43
CA VAL A 67 -11.37 5.71 -3.13
C VAL A 67 -11.08 4.43 -2.36
N ALA A 68 -11.98 4.10 -1.44
CA ALA A 68 -12.01 2.83 -0.74
C ALA A 68 -12.16 1.72 -1.79
N LYS A 69 -11.04 1.20 -2.32
CA LYS A 69 -11.05 -0.07 -3.03
C LYS A 69 -11.33 -1.15 -2.01
N VAL A 70 -12.62 -1.46 -1.85
CA VAL A 70 -13.15 -2.64 -1.18
C VAL A 70 -12.39 -3.84 -1.73
N ARG A 71 -11.49 -4.40 -0.94
CA ARG A 71 -10.75 -5.60 -1.32
C ARG A 71 -11.74 -6.76 -1.21
N ALA A 72 -12.20 -7.28 -2.34
CA ALA A 72 -12.95 -8.52 -2.40
C ALA A 72 -12.17 -9.61 -1.64
N VAL A 73 -12.80 -10.15 -0.62
CA VAL A 73 -12.32 -11.32 0.12
C VAL A 73 -12.23 -12.46 -0.91
N ARG A 74 -11.00 -12.86 -1.28
CA ARG A 74 -10.80 -14.08 -2.06
C ARG A 74 -11.19 -15.25 -1.16
N ALA A 75 -12.43 -15.72 -1.30
CA ALA A 75 -12.85 -17.01 -0.80
C ALA A 75 -11.95 -18.08 -1.45
N VAL A 76 -11.18 -18.76 -0.62
CA VAL A 76 -10.50 -20.00 -0.96
C VAL A 76 -11.57 -21.07 -1.18
N SER A 77 -11.73 -21.52 -2.42
CA SER A 77 -12.54 -22.70 -2.75
C SER A 77 -11.71 -23.64 -3.60
N ALA A 78 -11.51 -24.83 -3.06
CA ALA A 78 -10.61 -25.87 -3.55
C ALA A 78 -10.97 -26.38 -4.96
N LYS A 79 -9.94 -26.82 -5.70
CA LYS A 79 -10.09 -27.65 -6.90
C LYS A 79 -10.72 -29.01 -6.55
N PRO A 80 -11.41 -29.67 -7.50
CA PRO A 80 -10.72 -30.76 -8.21
C PRO A 80 -10.90 -30.75 -9.74
N LYS A 81 -10.23 -31.72 -10.36
CA LYS A 81 -9.73 -31.82 -11.75
C LYS A 81 -10.70 -32.50 -12.74
N LYS A 82 -10.30 -32.42 -14.03
CA LYS A 82 -10.59 -33.28 -15.21
C LYS A 82 -11.95 -33.07 -15.88
N ALA A 83 -12.16 -33.29 -17.18
CA ALA A 83 -11.40 -33.38 -18.44
C ALA A 83 -12.44 -33.88 -19.48
N LYS A 84 -12.18 -33.70 -20.79
CA LYS A 84 -12.96 -34.18 -21.97
C LYS A 84 -14.21 -33.33 -22.31
N LYS A 85 -14.54 -33.01 -23.57
CA LYS A 85 -13.98 -33.35 -24.89
C LYS A 85 -14.55 -32.34 -25.91
N LEU A 86 -13.78 -32.10 -26.97
CA LEU A 86 -14.18 -31.52 -28.25
C LEU A 86 -15.44 -32.14 -28.89
N GLU A 87 -16.01 -31.36 -29.83
CA GLU A 87 -16.57 -31.77 -31.15
C GLU A 87 -18.10 -31.73 -31.36
N GLU A 88 -18.52 -30.72 -32.15
CA GLU A 88 -19.30 -30.76 -33.40
C GLU A 88 -20.66 -31.50 -33.53
N ALA A 89 -21.59 -30.80 -34.22
CA ALA A 89 -22.59 -31.27 -35.21
C ALA A 89 -24.10 -31.05 -34.94
N SER A 90 -24.69 -30.27 -35.86
CA SER A 90 -26.03 -30.36 -36.50
C SER A 90 -27.31 -30.02 -35.72
N VAL A 91 -28.06 -29.01 -36.20
CA VAL A 91 -29.31 -29.12 -37.00
C VAL A 91 -29.59 -27.76 -37.64
#